data_AF-A0A959BIK8-F1
#
_entry.id   AF-A0A959BIK8-F1
#
_cell.length_a   1.000
_cell.length_b   1.000
_cell.length_c   1.000
_cell.angle_alpha   90.00
_cell.angle_beta   90.00
_cell.angle_gamma   90.00
#
_symmetry.space_group_name_H-M   'P 1'
#
loop_
_entity.id
_entity.type
_entity.pdbx_description
1 polymer ?
#
loop_
_entity_poly.entity_id
_entity_poly.type
_entity_poly.pdbx_seq_one_letter_code
_entity_poly.pdbx_strand_id
1 'polypeptide(L)'
;MKKLLPLLALLALLATAGVAQNQLYYTVQVGTFIDAKPGDFKSLQSVAFVHARDLGNNLREVFVGGYPSREEAEKAAADVRAKGYANAFVQERLLSTGQTVNVVQMATRRVDKGIEWEEFMKAGDLYGILSGNLIKIVTGPYSSLDAAKADQDRIRKLGYKDAFAKTANSVYLHRLTEFETGVKQDLIPISFQESGGRINTAPVEPQVQDYNVLIARSPTAAGTDYTYGGAAPVDYNYYPGAVAAPTMTARAAAPSLPNIRADVKRTSVVSLQTVLKAENAYTSTIDGYYGNGTASAYQAEMKKDRTLRKYQALAESMALPGSSSSDSELQRAVNELGANPAAANRLEQSNNPMAMAYRAYIIFASYGPSPDVNRLMNTAIRAAFSGRMVANLPFDPNATYAYQDLSQLVLHLYYMHCGSGTDVSAPCWLAERYPQEASMAYQACGRVPNGNLQVQNCGQFESWPEVSLLVAIASDLNTEDQFNQQRLSQAATERSRLYSAPSALNSSEAKAVEAWNSNLLRGIDGWAVQDPLHREIVTAFKVAYFQAQIRLEDHFMNKGYKVDQARGLALATLHTLVAYHLQRFV
;
A
#
# COMPACT_ATOMS: atom_id res chain seq x y z
N MET A 1 -58.99 -34.88 23.90
CA MET A 1 -58.00 -34.07 23.16
C MET A 1 -56.63 -34.43 23.73
N LYS A 2 -55.99 -35.48 23.22
CA LYS A 2 -55.17 -35.47 22.00
C LYS A 2 -53.87 -34.68 22.22
N LYS A 3 -52.82 -35.43 22.60
CA LYS A 3 -51.50 -35.44 21.97
C LYS A 3 -50.99 -34.06 21.54
N LEU A 4 -50.35 -33.30 22.43
CA LEU A 4 -49.47 -32.19 21.99
C LEU A 4 -48.45 -31.70 23.04
N LEU A 5 -48.46 -32.22 24.27
CA LEU A 5 -47.56 -31.70 25.31
C LEU A 5 -46.14 -32.30 25.39
N PRO A 6 -45.81 -33.52 24.93
CA PRO A 6 -44.42 -34.00 25.05
C PRO A 6 -43.53 -33.56 23.89
N LEU A 7 -44.08 -32.96 22.82
CA LEU A 7 -43.28 -32.48 21.68
C LEU A 7 -42.67 -31.09 21.92
N LEU A 8 -43.21 -30.29 22.84
CA LEU A 8 -42.68 -28.95 23.15
C LEU A 8 -41.49 -28.98 24.11
N ALA A 9 -41.32 -30.05 24.90
CA ALA A 9 -40.19 -30.21 25.81
C ALA A 9 -38.94 -30.80 25.12
N LEU A 10 -39.10 -31.45 23.96
CA LEU A 10 -37.98 -31.99 23.17
C LEU A 10 -37.42 -30.98 22.16
N LEU A 11 -38.13 -29.87 21.89
CA LEU A 11 -37.69 -28.81 20.99
C LEU A 11 -36.94 -27.66 21.69
N ALA A 12 -36.89 -27.64 23.03
CA ALA A 12 -36.18 -26.63 23.81
C ALA A 12 -34.73 -27.03 24.17
N LEU A 13 -34.28 -28.24 23.81
CA LEU A 13 -32.91 -28.73 24.08
C LEU A 13 -31.97 -28.69 22.85
N LEU A 14 -32.41 -28.13 21.70
CA LEU A 14 -31.62 -28.04 20.46
C LEU A 14 -31.43 -26.58 20.02
N ALA A 15 -30.89 -25.74 20.90
CA ALA A 15 -30.38 -24.42 20.52
C ALA A 15 -29.32 -23.90 21.52
N THR A 16 -28.34 -24.73 21.85
CA THR A 16 -27.02 -24.21 22.22
C THR A 16 -26.03 -24.69 21.17
N ALA A 17 -26.17 -24.15 19.95
CA ALA A 17 -24.99 -24.01 19.11
C ALA A 17 -24.05 -23.10 19.91
N GLY A 18 -23.11 -23.72 20.64
CA GLY A 18 -22.05 -23.00 21.30
C GLY A 18 -21.42 -22.12 20.24
N VAL A 19 -21.56 -20.81 20.40
CA VAL A 19 -20.72 -19.85 19.69
C VAL A 19 -19.31 -20.29 20.02
N ALA A 20 -18.62 -20.89 19.05
CA ALA A 20 -17.19 -21.11 19.17
C ALA A 20 -16.61 -19.72 19.33
N GLN A 21 -16.35 -19.31 20.58
CA GLN A 21 -15.64 -18.08 20.86
C GLN A 21 -14.35 -18.20 20.08
N ASN A 22 -14.15 -17.30 19.13
CA ASN A 22 -12.95 -17.23 18.32
C ASN A 22 -11.82 -16.87 19.29
N GLN A 23 -11.18 -17.87 19.88
CA GLN A 23 -10.14 -17.67 20.87
C GLN A 23 -8.94 -17.07 20.13
N LEU A 24 -8.52 -15.90 20.57
CA LEU A 24 -7.42 -15.13 20.01
C LEU A 24 -6.20 -15.28 20.92
N TYR A 25 -5.03 -15.34 20.30
CA TYR A 25 -3.73 -15.26 20.94
C TYR A 25 -3.03 -14.01 20.41
N TYR A 26 -2.38 -13.24 21.28
CA TYR A 26 -1.83 -11.94 20.91
C TYR A 26 -0.31 -11.95 21.06
N THR A 27 0.39 -11.25 20.17
CA THR A 27 1.82 -10.95 20.31
C THR A 27 2.06 -9.49 19.93
N VAL A 28 3.20 -8.92 20.30
CA VAL A 28 3.55 -7.55 19.90
C VAL A 28 4.57 -7.62 18.78
N GLN A 29 4.21 -7.13 17.60
CA GLN A 29 5.16 -6.99 16.50
C GLN A 29 5.97 -5.70 16.71
N VAL A 30 7.30 -5.86 16.81
CA VAL A 30 8.24 -4.76 16.99
C VAL A 30 8.59 -4.12 15.64
N GLY A 31 8.69 -4.95 14.59
CA GLY A 31 9.01 -4.53 13.24
C GLY A 31 9.79 -5.61 12.49
N THR A 32 10.17 -5.28 11.26
CA THR A 32 10.99 -6.15 10.40
C THR A 32 12.38 -5.54 10.25
N PHE A 33 13.41 -6.34 10.54
CA PHE A 33 14.79 -5.89 10.66
C PHE A 33 15.70 -6.75 9.78
N ILE A 34 16.68 -6.11 9.14
CA ILE A 34 17.73 -6.80 8.38
C ILE A 34 18.86 -7.13 9.34
N ASP A 35 19.42 -8.34 9.23
CA ASP A 35 20.53 -8.84 10.05
C ASP A 35 20.24 -8.75 11.57
N ALA A 36 18.97 -8.87 11.95
CA ALA A 36 18.54 -8.69 13.33
C ALA A 36 19.19 -9.73 14.25
N LYS A 37 19.92 -9.26 15.26
CA LYS A 37 20.57 -10.11 16.26
C LYS A 37 19.84 -10.01 17.60
N PRO A 38 19.84 -11.07 18.42
CA PRO A 38 19.26 -11.00 19.77
C PRO A 38 19.79 -9.84 20.62
N GLY A 39 21.06 -9.45 20.41
CA GLY A 39 21.69 -8.33 21.09
C GLY A 39 21.02 -6.97 20.83
N ASP A 40 20.40 -6.78 19.66
CA ASP A 40 19.79 -5.50 19.24
C ASP A 40 18.50 -5.20 20.01
N PHE A 41 17.94 -6.23 20.68
CA PHE A 41 16.65 -6.16 21.39
C PHE A 41 16.81 -6.42 22.89
N LYS A 42 18.03 -6.28 23.45
CA LYS A 42 18.30 -6.48 24.89
C LYS A 42 17.37 -5.65 25.77
N SER A 43 17.04 -4.42 25.35
CA SER A 43 16.13 -3.54 26.11
C SER A 43 14.71 -4.11 26.23
N LEU A 44 14.28 -4.95 25.28
CA LEU A 44 12.94 -5.55 25.23
C LEU A 44 12.83 -6.83 26.05
N GLN A 45 13.94 -7.48 26.39
CA GLN A 45 13.95 -8.69 27.23
C GLN A 45 13.36 -8.45 28.63
N SER A 46 13.38 -7.20 29.12
CA SER A 46 12.72 -6.84 30.38
C SER A 46 11.21 -6.70 30.26
N VAL A 47 10.65 -6.70 29.05
CA VAL A 47 9.20 -6.62 28.79
C VAL A 47 8.62 -8.03 28.69
N ALA A 48 9.14 -8.82 27.75
CA ALA A 48 8.81 -10.23 27.58
C ALA A 48 9.85 -10.91 26.70
N PHE A 49 9.63 -12.20 26.41
CA PHE A 49 10.50 -12.98 25.52
C PHE A 49 10.51 -12.39 24.10
N VAL A 50 11.70 -12.09 23.59
CA VAL A 50 11.90 -11.63 22.22
C VAL A 50 12.12 -12.86 21.34
N HIS A 51 11.36 -12.95 20.26
CA HIS A 51 11.49 -14.02 19.27
C HIS A 51 11.35 -13.43 17.88
N ALA A 52 11.85 -14.15 16.87
CA ALA A 52 11.81 -13.71 15.49
C ALA A 52 11.27 -14.80 14.58
N ARG A 53 10.64 -14.35 13.49
CA ARG A 53 10.35 -15.17 12.34
C ARG A 53 11.34 -14.82 11.24
N ASP A 54 12.02 -15.84 10.72
CA ASP A 54 12.88 -15.68 9.55
C ASP A 54 12.02 -15.55 8.29
N LEU A 55 12.21 -14.45 7.56
CA LEU A 55 11.55 -14.19 6.27
C LEU A 55 12.46 -14.53 5.08
N GLY A 56 13.66 -15.05 5.34
CA GLY A 56 14.71 -15.26 4.34
C GLY A 56 15.50 -13.98 4.05
N ASN A 57 16.63 -14.13 3.34
CA ASN A 57 17.48 -13.00 2.92
C ASN A 57 17.92 -12.08 4.08
N ASN A 58 18.21 -12.66 5.25
CA ASN A 58 18.57 -11.97 6.50
C ASN A 58 17.48 -11.03 7.07
N LEU A 59 16.25 -11.07 6.56
CA LEU A 59 15.13 -10.35 7.12
C LEU A 59 14.50 -11.16 8.26
N ARG A 60 14.33 -10.52 9.41
CA ARG A 60 13.68 -11.10 10.58
C ARG A 60 12.54 -10.20 11.02
N GLU A 61 11.35 -10.77 11.11
CA GLU A 61 10.20 -10.14 11.73
C GLU A 61 10.28 -10.41 13.24
N VAL A 62 10.40 -9.36 14.04
CA VAL A 62 10.69 -9.46 15.49
C VAL A 62 9.43 -9.20 16.30
N PHE A 63 9.21 -10.06 17.27
CA PHE A 63 8.05 -10.09 18.14
C PHE A 63 8.44 -10.10 19.62
N VAL A 64 7.53 -9.62 20.48
CA VAL A 64 7.68 -9.60 21.93
C VAL A 64 6.48 -10.29 22.57
N GLY A 65 6.77 -11.38 23.28
CA GLY A 65 5.85 -12.10 24.13
C GLY A 65 4.71 -12.83 23.42
N GLY A 66 3.82 -13.38 24.24
CA GLY A 66 2.64 -14.13 23.85
C GLY A 66 1.59 -14.05 24.93
N TYR A 67 0.41 -13.54 24.59
CA TYR A 67 -0.59 -13.10 25.55
C TYR A 67 -1.96 -13.73 25.25
N PRO A 68 -2.68 -14.18 26.30
CA PRO A 68 -4.04 -14.70 26.16
C PRO A 68 -5.09 -13.59 26.02
N SER A 69 -4.74 -12.34 26.33
CA SER A 69 -5.64 -11.20 26.29
C SER A 69 -5.02 -10.03 25.52
N ARG A 70 -5.88 -9.26 24.84
CA ARG A 70 -5.48 -8.04 24.12
C ARG A 70 -4.96 -6.98 25.08
N GLU A 71 -5.55 -6.87 26.26
CA GLU A 71 -5.16 -5.90 27.28
C GLU A 71 -3.70 -6.09 27.73
N GLU A 72 -3.29 -7.34 27.98
CA GLU A 72 -1.89 -7.65 28.32
C GLU A 72 -0.94 -7.32 27.15
N ALA A 73 -1.35 -7.61 25.92
CA ALA A 73 -0.56 -7.30 24.73
C ALA A 73 -0.43 -5.80 24.48
N GLU A 74 -1.48 -5.00 24.68
CA GLU A 74 -1.45 -3.54 24.53
C GLU A 74 -0.55 -2.88 25.58
N LYS A 75 -0.56 -3.41 26.82
CA LYS A 75 0.38 -2.97 27.86
C LYS A 75 1.83 -3.24 27.44
N ALA A 76 2.11 -4.45 26.95
CA ALA A 76 3.43 -4.79 26.44
C ALA A 76 3.82 -3.92 25.23
N ALA A 77 2.90 -3.64 24.31
CA ALA A 77 3.14 -2.77 23.16
C ALA A 77 3.46 -1.33 23.58
N ALA A 78 2.80 -0.81 24.61
CA ALA A 78 3.12 0.50 25.18
C ALA A 78 4.54 0.53 25.77
N ASP A 79 4.93 -0.52 26.52
CA ASP A 79 6.27 -0.64 27.09
C ASP A 79 7.36 -0.77 26.01
N VAL A 80 7.07 -1.51 24.93
CA VAL A 80 7.95 -1.63 23.75
C VAL A 80 8.12 -0.28 23.04
N ARG A 81 7.02 0.47 22.84
CA ARG A 81 7.05 1.83 22.27
C ARG A 81 7.85 2.80 23.13
N ALA A 82 7.68 2.75 24.46
CA ALA A 82 8.43 3.57 25.40
C ALA A 82 9.95 3.26 25.39
N LYS A 83 10.34 2.05 24.96
CA LYS A 83 11.74 1.62 24.81
C LYS A 83 12.36 1.96 23.44
N GLY A 84 11.68 2.78 22.62
CA GLY A 84 12.22 3.33 21.38
C GLY A 84 11.69 2.70 20.09
N TYR A 85 10.79 1.72 20.19
CA TYR A 85 10.19 1.05 19.03
C TYR A 85 8.80 1.62 18.77
N ALA A 86 8.74 2.88 18.31
CA ALA A 86 7.50 3.67 18.22
C ALA A 86 6.39 3.04 17.35
N ASN A 87 6.77 2.18 16.40
CA ASN A 87 5.86 1.50 15.48
C ASN A 87 5.38 0.12 15.98
N ALA A 88 5.72 -0.28 17.20
CA ALA A 88 5.30 -1.58 17.72
C ALA A 88 3.78 -1.63 17.96
N PHE A 89 3.14 -2.71 17.52
CA PHE A 89 1.69 -2.89 17.60
C PHE A 89 1.31 -4.32 17.98
N VAL A 90 0.08 -4.49 18.49
CA VAL A 90 -0.47 -5.81 18.83
C VAL A 90 -0.92 -6.54 17.58
N GLN A 91 -0.41 -7.74 17.38
CA GLN A 91 -0.81 -8.67 16.32
C GLN A 91 -1.70 -9.77 16.91
N GLU A 92 -2.87 -9.99 16.29
CA GLU A 92 -3.84 -11.00 16.70
C GLU A 92 -3.62 -12.30 15.90
N ARG A 93 -3.57 -13.45 16.59
CA ARG A 93 -3.45 -14.79 16.00
C ARG A 93 -4.69 -15.61 16.33
N LEU A 94 -5.37 -16.09 15.29
CA LEU A 94 -6.57 -16.90 15.44
C LEU A 94 -6.21 -18.34 15.80
N LEU A 95 -6.71 -18.83 16.94
CA LEU A 95 -6.46 -20.21 17.34
C LEU A 95 -7.02 -21.22 16.34
N SER A 96 -8.05 -20.85 15.57
CA SER A 96 -8.66 -21.67 14.52
C SER A 96 -7.77 -21.91 13.30
N THR A 97 -6.73 -21.11 13.10
CA THR A 97 -5.75 -21.31 12.01
C THR A 97 -4.68 -22.36 12.33
N GLY A 98 -4.58 -22.73 13.61
CA GLY A 98 -3.65 -23.75 14.06
C GLY A 98 -4.19 -25.17 13.94
N GLN A 99 -3.26 -26.11 13.90
CA GLN A 99 -3.57 -27.53 13.95
C GLN A 99 -3.27 -28.06 15.36
N THR A 100 -4.05 -29.04 15.79
CA THR A 100 -3.71 -29.81 16.99
C THR A 100 -2.51 -30.69 16.66
N VAL A 101 -1.39 -30.45 17.33
CA VAL A 101 -0.13 -31.18 17.15
C VAL A 101 0.29 -31.85 18.46
N ASN A 102 1.03 -32.95 18.34
CA ASN A 102 1.56 -33.67 19.50
C ASN A 102 2.98 -33.19 19.76
N VAL A 103 3.29 -32.84 21.01
CA VAL A 103 4.62 -32.37 21.43
C VAL A 103 5.00 -33.02 22.75
N VAL A 104 6.30 -33.03 23.06
CA VAL A 104 6.80 -33.38 24.39
C VAL A 104 7.28 -32.12 25.08
N GLN A 105 6.62 -31.73 26.17
CA GLN A 105 7.05 -30.61 26.99
C GLN A 105 8.13 -31.07 27.97
N MET A 106 9.29 -30.41 27.95
CA MET A 106 10.46 -30.78 28.76
C MET A 106 10.61 -29.90 30.00
N ALA A 107 10.25 -28.62 29.88
CA ALA A 107 10.43 -27.64 30.95
C ALA A 107 9.50 -26.44 30.79
N THR A 108 9.25 -25.77 31.90
CA THR A 108 8.77 -24.38 31.94
C THR A 108 9.87 -23.54 32.60
N ARG A 109 10.21 -22.41 31.99
CA ARG A 109 11.24 -21.48 32.50
C ARG A 109 10.69 -20.06 32.51
N ARG A 110 11.23 -19.22 33.40
CA ARG A 110 10.99 -17.78 33.34
C ARG A 110 11.94 -17.16 32.32
N VAL A 111 11.44 -16.22 31.53
CA VAL A 111 12.21 -15.62 30.43
C VAL A 111 13.15 -14.51 30.91
N ASP A 112 12.92 -14.00 32.12
CA ASP A 112 13.80 -13.06 32.83
C ASP A 112 15.00 -13.72 33.52
N LYS A 113 15.11 -15.05 33.46
CA LYS A 113 16.26 -15.81 33.96
C LYS A 113 16.98 -16.43 32.77
N GLY A 114 18.31 -16.49 32.84
CA GLY A 114 19.11 -17.20 31.84
C GLY A 114 18.59 -18.64 31.67
N ILE A 115 18.44 -19.06 30.41
CA ILE A 115 18.01 -20.41 30.04
C ILE A 115 19.21 -21.10 29.40
N GLU A 116 19.60 -22.25 29.95
CA GLU A 116 20.68 -23.09 29.43
C GLU A 116 20.23 -23.83 28.16
N TRP A 117 20.22 -23.13 27.02
CA TRP A 117 19.66 -23.64 25.76
C TRP A 117 20.38 -24.88 25.22
N GLU A 118 21.70 -24.96 25.42
CA GLU A 118 22.53 -26.08 24.96
C GLU A 118 22.08 -27.42 25.52
N GLU A 119 21.61 -27.45 26.77
CA GLU A 119 21.07 -28.66 27.39
C GLU A 119 19.82 -29.13 26.65
N PHE A 120 18.89 -28.22 26.38
CA PHE A 120 17.62 -28.54 25.72
C PHE A 120 17.82 -29.00 24.27
N MET A 121 18.80 -28.44 23.56
CA MET A 121 19.05 -28.77 22.15
C MET A 121 19.44 -30.25 21.94
N LYS A 122 19.91 -30.95 22.97
CA LYS A 122 20.15 -32.41 22.95
C LYS A 122 18.86 -33.22 22.68
N ALA A 123 17.69 -32.64 22.90
CA ALA A 123 16.41 -33.30 22.66
C ALA A 123 15.96 -33.26 21.18
N GLY A 124 16.55 -32.38 20.36
CA GLY A 124 16.20 -32.16 18.95
C GLY A 124 15.74 -30.72 18.69
N ASP A 125 14.96 -30.52 17.62
CA ASP A 125 14.34 -29.23 17.31
C ASP A 125 13.47 -28.74 18.46
N LEU A 126 13.68 -27.49 18.84
CA LEU A 126 13.03 -26.87 19.99
C LEU A 126 11.96 -25.87 19.55
N TYR A 127 10.87 -25.86 20.32
CA TYR A 127 9.81 -24.88 20.20
C TYR A 127 9.46 -24.31 21.58
N GLY A 128 9.07 -23.05 21.60
CA GLY A 128 8.60 -22.33 22.78
C GLY A 128 7.11 -22.08 22.71
N ILE A 129 6.41 -22.31 23.82
CA ILE A 129 5.04 -21.81 24.04
C ILE A 129 5.11 -20.70 25.07
N LEU A 130 4.81 -19.47 24.64
CA LEU A 130 4.88 -18.28 25.48
C LEU A 130 3.58 -18.08 26.27
N SER A 131 3.73 -17.67 27.52
CA SER A 131 2.61 -17.32 28.40
C SER A 131 3.09 -16.28 29.40
N GLY A 132 2.95 -15.00 29.04
CA GLY A 132 3.49 -13.89 29.82
C GLY A 132 5.01 -14.00 30.00
N ASN A 133 5.47 -14.05 31.25
CA ASN A 133 6.90 -14.17 31.60
C ASN A 133 7.41 -15.63 31.65
N LEU A 134 6.64 -16.59 31.13
CA LEU A 134 7.01 -18.01 31.09
C LEU A 134 7.13 -18.50 29.65
N ILE A 135 8.11 -19.37 29.44
CA ILE A 135 8.23 -20.17 28.22
C ILE A 135 8.16 -21.66 28.59
N LYS A 136 7.27 -22.40 27.92
CA LYS A 136 7.25 -23.86 27.96
C LYS A 136 8.08 -24.36 26.79
N ILE A 137 9.17 -25.05 27.08
CA ILE A 137 10.11 -25.58 26.09
C ILE A 137 9.63 -26.98 25.71
N VAL A 138 9.37 -27.19 24.42
CA VAL A 138 8.86 -28.44 23.86
C VAL A 138 9.70 -28.91 22.67
N THR A 139 9.65 -30.20 22.38
CA THR A 139 10.16 -30.82 21.14
C THR A 139 9.03 -31.52 20.40
N GLY A 140 9.18 -31.72 19.09
CA GLY A 140 8.15 -32.18 18.17
C GLY A 140 8.07 -31.27 16.94
N PRO A 141 6.93 -31.22 16.23
CA PRO A 141 5.71 -32.00 16.41
C PRO A 141 5.88 -33.48 15.99
N TYR A 142 5.10 -34.36 16.62
CA TYR A 142 5.06 -35.79 16.30
C TYR A 142 3.78 -36.15 15.53
N SER A 143 3.86 -37.17 14.68
CA SER A 143 2.74 -37.64 13.86
C SER A 143 1.55 -38.17 14.65
N SER A 144 1.79 -38.65 15.88
CA SER A 144 0.75 -39.12 16.78
C SER A 144 1.14 -38.89 18.24
N LEU A 145 0.16 -38.98 19.14
CA LEU A 145 0.42 -38.94 20.58
C LEU A 145 1.28 -40.13 21.04
N ASP A 146 1.14 -41.28 20.40
CA ASP A 146 1.95 -42.46 20.72
C ASP A 146 3.40 -42.30 20.26
N ALA A 147 3.65 -41.64 19.12
CA ALA A 147 5.00 -41.25 18.72
C ALA A 147 5.61 -40.23 19.70
N ALA A 148 4.81 -39.27 20.19
CA ALA A 148 5.27 -38.34 21.22
C ALA A 148 5.59 -39.05 22.56
N LYS A 149 4.78 -40.03 22.97
CA LYS A 149 5.06 -40.85 24.17
C LYS A 149 6.32 -41.72 23.99
N ALA A 150 6.53 -42.29 22.80
CA ALA A 150 7.75 -43.05 22.52
C ALA A 150 9.01 -42.16 22.62
N ASP A 151 8.97 -40.94 22.09
CA ASP A 151 10.11 -40.02 22.22
C ASP A 151 10.24 -39.41 23.63
N GLN A 152 9.12 -39.28 24.37
CA GLN A 152 9.13 -38.88 25.78
C GLN A 152 10.02 -39.80 26.64
N ASP A 153 10.00 -41.11 26.40
CA ASP A 153 10.85 -42.05 27.13
C ASP A 153 12.34 -41.84 26.84
N ARG A 154 12.71 -41.52 25.59
CA ARG A 154 14.08 -41.13 25.23
C ARG A 154 14.46 -39.81 25.91
N ILE A 155 13.57 -38.82 25.89
CA ILE A 155 13.79 -37.50 26.50
C ILE A 155 13.97 -37.61 28.02
N ARG A 156 13.22 -38.49 28.69
CA ARG A 156 13.42 -38.78 30.12
C ARG A 156 14.79 -39.39 30.43
N LYS A 157 15.29 -40.28 29.56
CA LYS A 157 16.64 -40.85 29.67
C LYS A 157 17.75 -39.79 29.46
N LEU A 158 17.48 -38.71 28.74
CA LEU A 158 18.37 -37.55 28.61
C LEU A 158 18.43 -36.66 29.85
N GLY A 159 17.65 -36.95 30.90
CA GLY A 159 17.65 -36.22 32.17
C GLY A 159 16.38 -35.40 32.44
N TYR A 160 15.47 -35.29 31.46
CA TYR A 160 14.20 -34.57 31.60
C TYR A 160 13.11 -35.47 32.21
N LYS A 161 13.29 -35.85 33.48
CA LYS A 161 12.41 -36.84 34.17
C LYS A 161 10.93 -36.47 34.14
N ASP A 162 10.63 -35.17 34.21
CA ASP A 162 9.27 -34.64 34.21
C ASP A 162 8.71 -34.38 32.81
N ALA A 163 9.43 -34.77 31.75
CA ALA A 163 8.94 -34.61 30.39
C ALA A 163 7.65 -35.42 30.17
N PHE A 164 6.68 -34.79 29.49
CA PHE A 164 5.40 -35.41 29.19
C PHE A 164 4.88 -35.06 27.79
N ALA A 165 4.32 -36.05 27.11
CA ALA A 165 3.63 -35.88 25.85
C ALA A 165 2.27 -35.19 26.08
N LYS A 166 1.95 -34.22 25.22
CA LYS A 166 0.69 -33.49 25.24
C LYS A 166 0.29 -33.05 23.84
N THR A 167 -0.96 -32.67 23.67
CA THR A 167 -1.40 -31.91 22.52
C THR A 167 -1.19 -30.41 22.76
N ALA A 168 -0.89 -29.68 21.69
CA ALA A 168 -0.82 -28.24 21.66
C ALA A 168 -1.42 -27.75 20.33
N ASN A 169 -1.96 -26.53 20.33
CA ASN A 169 -2.30 -25.87 19.08
C ASN A 169 -1.02 -25.29 18.48
N SER A 170 -0.78 -25.50 17.19
CA SER A 170 0.44 -25.03 16.50
C SER A 170 0.62 -23.51 16.54
N VAL A 171 -0.44 -22.72 16.81
CA VAL A 171 -0.36 -21.26 17.02
C VAL A 171 0.53 -20.86 18.16
N TYR A 172 0.63 -21.71 19.16
CA TYR A 172 1.46 -21.47 20.31
C TYR A 172 2.92 -21.88 20.09
N LEU A 173 3.24 -22.58 18.99
CA LEU A 173 4.58 -23.09 18.77
C LEU A 173 5.44 -22.08 18.02
N HIS A 174 6.41 -21.51 18.72
CA HIS A 174 7.45 -20.69 18.13
C HIS A 174 8.73 -21.51 18.02
N ARG A 175 9.27 -21.68 16.81
CA ARG A 175 10.53 -22.41 16.65
C ARG A 175 11.66 -21.62 17.31
N LEU A 176 12.49 -22.28 18.10
CA LEU A 176 13.63 -21.66 18.77
C LEU A 176 14.87 -21.87 17.90
N THR A 177 15.40 -20.77 17.37
CA THR A 177 16.55 -20.72 16.46
C THR A 177 17.76 -20.06 17.14
N GLU A 178 18.86 -19.87 16.41
CA GLU A 178 20.01 -19.09 16.88
C GLU A 178 19.62 -17.68 17.35
N PHE A 179 18.55 -17.09 16.82
CA PHE A 179 18.07 -15.78 17.28
C PHE A 179 17.59 -15.84 18.75
N GLU A 180 16.79 -16.84 19.12
CA GLU A 180 16.25 -16.96 20.48
C GLU A 180 17.27 -17.54 21.45
N THR A 181 18.04 -18.53 21.00
CA THR A 181 18.93 -19.29 21.89
C THR A 181 20.31 -18.66 22.02
N GLY A 182 20.76 -17.90 21.01
CA GLY A 182 22.14 -17.45 20.90
C GLY A 182 23.15 -18.57 20.64
N VAL A 183 22.68 -19.81 20.46
CA VAL A 183 23.51 -20.99 20.21
C VAL A 183 23.53 -21.25 18.71
N LYS A 184 24.72 -21.19 18.11
CA LYS A 184 24.92 -21.48 16.70
C LYS A 184 24.72 -22.97 16.45
N GLN A 185 23.76 -23.33 15.61
CA GLN A 185 23.56 -24.71 15.17
C GLN A 185 24.59 -25.04 14.08
N ASP A 186 25.22 -26.22 14.17
CA ASP A 186 26.16 -26.68 13.15
C ASP A 186 25.45 -26.79 11.79
N LEU A 187 26.11 -26.32 10.72
CA LEU A 187 25.56 -26.18 9.36
C LEU A 187 25.20 -27.50 8.65
N ILE A 188 25.31 -28.64 9.33
CA ILE A 188 24.90 -29.95 8.85
C ILE A 188 24.34 -30.72 10.05
N PRO A 189 23.01 -30.93 10.17
CA PRO A 189 22.51 -31.95 11.06
C PRO A 189 22.84 -33.29 10.41
N ILE A 190 23.96 -33.89 10.81
CA ILE A 190 24.16 -35.31 10.63
C ILE A 190 23.21 -36.00 11.62
N SER A 191 21.94 -36.15 11.24
CA SER A 191 20.98 -36.98 11.96
C SER A 191 21.24 -38.45 11.65
N PHE A 192 22.33 -39.01 12.21
CA PHE A 192 22.43 -40.45 12.40
C PHE A 192 21.63 -40.83 13.65
N GLN A 193 20.32 -40.88 13.55
CA GLN A 193 19.47 -41.71 14.41
C GLN A 193 18.04 -41.74 13.87
N GLU A 194 17.52 -42.95 13.71
CA GLU A 194 16.14 -43.28 13.38
C GLU A 194 15.16 -42.58 14.34
N SER A 195 14.78 -41.34 14.04
CA SER A 195 13.78 -40.63 14.83
C SER A 195 12.39 -41.06 14.38
N GLY A 196 11.92 -42.16 14.98
CA GLY A 196 10.59 -42.73 14.76
C GLY A 196 9.47 -41.68 14.86
N GLY A 197 8.76 -41.48 13.76
CA GLY A 197 7.49 -40.74 13.73
C GLY A 197 7.55 -39.22 13.84
N ARG A 198 8.73 -38.59 13.78
CA ARG A 198 8.81 -37.12 13.66
C ARG A 198 8.30 -36.67 12.30
N ILE A 199 7.46 -35.64 12.28
CA ILE A 199 7.05 -35.00 11.03
C ILE A 199 8.20 -34.06 10.62
N ASN A 200 8.89 -34.35 9.51
CA ASN A 200 10.00 -33.53 8.99
C ASN A 200 9.56 -32.15 8.46
N THR A 201 8.26 -31.87 8.41
CA THR A 201 7.73 -30.53 8.22
C THR A 201 7.50 -29.89 9.58
N ALA A 202 8.21 -28.78 9.84
CA ALA A 202 7.83 -27.88 10.93
C ALA A 202 6.31 -27.66 10.86
N PRO A 203 5.60 -27.66 11.99
CA PRO A 203 4.17 -27.39 11.99
C PRO A 203 4.02 -26.01 11.36
N VAL A 204 3.17 -25.90 10.33
CA VAL A 204 2.90 -24.63 9.66
C VAL A 204 2.56 -23.64 10.76
N GLU A 205 3.47 -22.71 11.04
CA GLU A 205 3.22 -21.66 12.02
C GLU A 205 2.00 -20.93 11.46
N PRO A 206 0.93 -20.82 12.25
CA PRO A 206 -0.34 -20.40 11.71
C PRO A 206 -0.17 -19.02 11.12
N GLN A 207 -0.66 -18.94 9.89
CA GLN A 207 -0.85 -17.70 9.18
C GLN A 207 -1.66 -16.81 10.12
N VAL A 208 -1.01 -15.79 10.66
CA VAL A 208 -1.71 -14.61 11.17
C VAL A 208 -2.70 -14.23 10.07
N GLN A 209 -3.95 -13.96 10.41
CA GLN A 209 -4.77 -13.13 9.52
C GLN A 209 -4.12 -11.76 9.53
N ASP A 210 -3.11 -11.66 8.69
CA ASP A 210 -2.35 -10.46 8.49
C ASP A 210 -3.22 -9.57 7.61
N TYR A 211 -3.77 -8.54 8.23
CA TYR A 211 -4.17 -7.36 7.51
C TYR A 211 -2.88 -6.75 6.93
N ASN A 212 -2.56 -7.18 5.71
CA ASN A 212 -1.54 -6.67 4.78
C ASN A 212 -0.07 -7.05 5.02
N VAL A 213 0.40 -8.19 4.49
CA VAL A 213 1.57 -8.31 3.57
C VAL A 213 1.44 -9.59 2.68
N LEU A 214 1.42 -9.38 1.36
CA LEU A 214 1.90 -10.18 0.19
C LEU A 214 2.77 -11.45 0.51
N ILE A 215 2.65 -12.70 -0.01
CA ILE A 215 2.42 -13.26 -1.39
C ILE A 215 2.14 -14.81 -1.37
N ALA A 216 1.41 -15.31 -2.39
CA ALA A 216 1.35 -16.65 -3.04
C ALA A 216 0.84 -17.92 -2.30
N ARG A 217 -0.29 -18.45 -2.81
CA ARG A 217 -0.62 -19.87 -2.79
C ARG A 217 -0.57 -20.42 -4.20
N SER A 218 0.29 -21.40 -4.48
CA SER A 218 0.08 -22.33 -5.58
C SER A 218 -1.09 -23.27 -5.24
N PRO A 219 -2.12 -23.43 -6.09
CA PRO A 219 -3.14 -24.45 -5.89
C PRO A 219 -2.89 -25.66 -6.80
N THR A 220 -2.74 -26.83 -6.20
CA THR A 220 -3.01 -28.09 -6.89
C THR A 220 -4.52 -28.20 -7.12
N ALA A 221 -4.90 -28.53 -8.35
CA ALA A 221 -6.26 -28.56 -8.84
C ALA A 221 -7.20 -29.52 -8.08
N ALA A 222 -8.39 -29.02 -7.74
CA ALA A 222 -9.64 -29.77 -7.73
C ALA A 222 -10.78 -28.77 -7.91
N GLY A 223 -11.51 -28.88 -9.01
CA GLY A 223 -12.51 -27.89 -9.41
C GLY A 223 -13.73 -27.86 -8.51
N THR A 224 -14.24 -26.66 -8.27
CA THR A 224 -15.67 -26.37 -8.12
C THR A 224 -15.89 -24.87 -8.32
N ASP A 225 -17.00 -24.57 -8.98
CA ASP A 225 -17.69 -23.31 -9.22
C ASP A 225 -17.35 -22.13 -8.27
N TYR A 226 -16.87 -21.02 -8.82
CA TYR A 226 -16.60 -19.80 -8.06
C TYR A 226 -17.79 -18.83 -8.15
N THR A 227 -18.54 -18.71 -7.05
CA THR A 227 -19.41 -17.55 -6.78
C THR A 227 -18.59 -16.49 -6.05
N TYR A 228 -18.27 -15.39 -6.74
CA TYR A 228 -17.72 -14.17 -6.12
C TYR A 228 -18.82 -13.49 -5.31
N GLY A 229 -18.65 -13.36 -3.99
CA GLY A 229 -19.65 -12.70 -3.14
C GLY A 229 -19.08 -12.13 -1.85
N GLY A 230 -19.25 -10.80 -1.67
CA GLY A 230 -19.29 -10.12 -0.37
C GLY A 230 -18.29 -8.97 -0.19
N ALA A 231 -18.67 -7.76 -0.60
CA ALA A 231 -17.85 -6.54 -0.52
C ALA A 231 -17.74 -5.97 0.92
N ALA A 232 -16.50 -5.71 1.37
CA ALA A 232 -16.21 -4.61 2.29
C ALA A 232 -15.86 -3.36 1.44
N PRO A 233 -16.12 -2.12 1.87
CA PRO A 233 -15.68 -0.95 1.10
C PRO A 233 -14.16 -0.78 1.27
N VAL A 234 -13.40 -1.07 0.22
CA VAL A 234 -11.92 -1.09 0.18
C VAL A 234 -11.34 0.08 -0.63
N ASP A 235 -12.15 1.07 -1.01
CA ASP A 235 -11.76 2.05 -2.03
C ASP A 235 -11.04 3.26 -1.42
N TYR A 236 -9.83 3.56 -1.91
CA TYR A 236 -9.28 4.91 -1.80
C TYR A 236 -10.13 5.80 -2.70
N ASN A 237 -11.20 6.35 -2.12
CA ASN A 237 -12.03 7.30 -2.84
C ASN A 237 -11.16 8.49 -3.22
N TYR A 238 -10.98 8.68 -4.53
CA TYR A 238 -10.43 9.90 -5.10
C TYR A 238 -11.08 11.11 -4.43
N TYR A 239 -10.33 12.21 -4.34
CA TYR A 239 -10.91 13.49 -3.92
C TYR A 239 -12.29 13.68 -4.60
N PRO A 240 -13.36 14.11 -3.89
CA PRO A 240 -14.77 14.06 -4.35
C PRO A 240 -15.13 15.01 -5.51
N GLY A 241 -14.14 15.29 -6.36
CA GLY A 241 -14.18 15.86 -7.70
C GLY A 241 -15.27 15.28 -8.62
N ALA A 242 -16.20 16.11 -9.06
CA ALA A 242 -17.00 15.97 -10.25
C ALA A 242 -16.11 16.25 -11.46
N VAL A 243 -16.60 15.89 -12.63
CA VAL A 243 -15.83 15.08 -13.56
C VAL A 243 -15.77 15.80 -14.91
N ALA A 244 -14.60 16.28 -15.31
CA ALA A 244 -14.43 16.88 -16.64
C ALA A 244 -14.28 15.76 -17.66
N ALA A 245 -14.88 15.88 -18.84
CA ALA A 245 -14.52 14.98 -19.93
C ALA A 245 -13.00 15.07 -20.21
N PRO A 246 -12.33 13.93 -20.48
CA PRO A 246 -10.92 13.95 -20.84
C PRO A 246 -10.68 14.87 -22.04
N THR A 247 -9.78 15.84 -21.90
CA THR A 247 -9.45 16.83 -22.94
C THR A 247 -7.96 16.74 -23.29
N MET A 248 -7.64 16.76 -24.59
CA MET A 248 -6.30 16.77 -25.19
C MET A 248 -6.23 17.99 -26.13
N THR A 249 -5.24 18.87 -26.20
CA THR A 249 -3.82 18.89 -25.79
C THR A 249 -3.28 20.32 -26.02
N ALA A 250 -2.27 20.70 -25.24
CA ALA A 250 -0.92 20.93 -25.75
C ALA A 250 -0.01 20.18 -24.77
N ARG A 251 0.95 19.38 -25.25
CA ARG A 251 1.88 18.65 -24.39
C ARG A 251 2.61 19.70 -23.56
N ALA A 252 2.24 19.88 -22.29
CA ALA A 252 3.07 20.62 -21.36
C ALA A 252 4.48 20.02 -21.47
N ALA A 253 5.52 20.86 -21.42
CA ALA A 253 6.89 20.38 -21.49
C ALA A 253 7.04 19.21 -20.51
N ALA A 254 7.52 18.06 -21.00
CA ALA A 254 7.61 16.84 -20.21
C ALA A 254 8.33 17.20 -18.89
N PRO A 255 7.73 16.93 -17.72
CA PRO A 255 8.36 17.23 -16.45
C PRO A 255 9.77 16.67 -16.43
N SER A 256 10.72 17.41 -15.85
CA SER A 256 12.06 16.88 -15.64
C SER A 256 11.97 15.58 -14.87
N LEU A 257 12.51 14.49 -15.43
CA LEU A 257 12.55 13.20 -14.78
C LEU A 257 13.34 13.32 -13.47
N PRO A 258 12.75 13.00 -12.30
CA PRO A 258 13.46 13.13 -11.02
C PRO A 258 14.70 12.24 -10.97
N ASN A 259 15.82 12.79 -10.50
CA ASN A 259 16.99 12.00 -10.16
C ASN A 259 16.66 11.08 -8.98
N ILE A 260 17.07 9.81 -9.07
CA ILE A 260 16.89 8.88 -7.97
C ILE A 260 17.99 9.08 -6.93
N ARG A 261 17.61 9.40 -5.70
CA ARG A 261 18.53 9.50 -4.56
C ARG A 261 19.00 8.11 -4.12
N ALA A 262 20.28 7.81 -4.36
CA ALA A 262 20.90 6.53 -4.03
C ALA A 262 21.13 6.33 -2.52
N ASP A 263 21.19 7.42 -1.76
CA ASP A 263 21.45 7.47 -0.32
C ASP A 263 20.18 7.33 0.54
N VAL A 264 19.01 7.19 -0.08
CA VAL A 264 17.73 7.04 0.61
C VAL A 264 17.27 5.59 0.56
N LYS A 265 17.09 4.98 1.74
CA LYS A 265 16.57 3.62 1.88
C LYS A 265 15.04 3.57 1.75
N ARG A 266 14.51 2.64 0.95
CA ARG A 266 13.06 2.57 0.64
C ARG A 266 12.54 1.15 0.49
N THR A 267 11.30 0.91 0.89
CA THR A 267 10.61 -0.37 0.68
C THR A 267 10.39 -0.65 -0.81
N SER A 268 10.12 0.37 -1.62
CA SER A 268 9.99 0.26 -3.08
C SER A 268 11.26 -0.31 -3.73
N VAL A 269 12.43 0.14 -3.29
CA VAL A 269 13.74 -0.37 -3.73
C VAL A 269 13.97 -1.80 -3.27
N VAL A 270 13.63 -2.13 -2.01
CA VAL A 270 13.68 -3.51 -1.51
C VAL A 270 12.85 -4.43 -2.41
N SER A 271 11.63 -4.03 -2.73
CA SER A 271 10.74 -4.81 -3.60
C SER A 271 11.30 -4.96 -5.02
N LEU A 272 11.82 -3.90 -5.62
CA LEU A 272 12.47 -3.96 -6.93
C LEU A 272 13.69 -4.89 -6.92
N GLN A 273 14.60 -4.72 -5.95
CA GLN A 273 15.78 -5.58 -5.79
C GLN A 273 15.39 -7.04 -5.61
N THR A 274 14.30 -7.32 -4.88
CA THR A 274 13.76 -8.68 -4.70
C THR A 274 13.35 -9.31 -6.03
N VAL A 275 12.59 -8.57 -6.85
CA VAL A 275 12.15 -9.04 -8.17
C VAL A 275 13.35 -9.26 -9.10
N LEU A 276 14.25 -8.27 -9.18
CA LEU A 276 15.46 -8.36 -10.02
C LEU A 276 16.38 -9.50 -9.58
N LYS A 277 16.44 -9.81 -8.29
CA LYS A 277 17.22 -10.94 -7.77
C LYS A 277 16.61 -12.28 -8.14
N ALA A 278 15.28 -12.41 -8.08
CA ALA A 278 14.57 -13.61 -8.53
C ALA A 278 14.81 -13.88 -10.03
N GLU A 279 14.94 -12.84 -10.83
CA GLU A 279 15.26 -12.92 -12.27
C GLU A 279 16.77 -13.03 -12.58
N ASN A 280 17.61 -13.18 -11.53
CA ASN A 280 19.08 -13.24 -11.61
C ASN A 280 19.74 -12.00 -12.23
N ALA A 281 19.03 -10.87 -12.31
CA ALA A 281 19.58 -9.59 -12.78
C ALA A 281 20.33 -8.82 -11.69
N TYR A 282 19.98 -9.05 -10.41
CA TYR A 282 20.62 -8.42 -9.25
C TYR A 282 21.26 -9.46 -8.34
N THR A 283 22.59 -9.44 -8.22
CA THR A 283 23.36 -10.45 -7.48
C THR A 283 23.79 -10.00 -6.08
N SER A 284 23.68 -8.71 -5.79
CA SER A 284 24.09 -8.12 -4.50
C SER A 284 23.05 -8.36 -3.40
N THR A 285 23.38 -7.96 -2.17
CA THR A 285 22.44 -8.00 -1.03
C THR A 285 21.30 -7.00 -1.25
N ILE A 286 20.09 -7.38 -0.82
CA ILE A 286 18.93 -6.49 -0.83
C ILE A 286 19.07 -5.55 0.36
N ASP A 287 19.34 -4.27 0.10
CA ASP A 287 19.66 -3.27 1.11
C ASP A 287 18.67 -2.10 1.14
N GLY A 288 17.81 -1.99 0.12
CA GLY A 288 16.83 -0.92 -0.04
C GLY A 288 17.41 0.40 -0.54
N TYR A 289 18.67 0.45 -0.96
CA TYR A 289 19.31 1.64 -1.55
C TYR A 289 19.37 1.52 -3.07
N TYR A 290 18.97 2.58 -3.78
CA TYR A 290 19.03 2.60 -5.25
C TYR A 290 20.44 2.98 -5.73
N GLY A 291 21.42 2.12 -5.43
CA GLY A 291 22.80 2.30 -5.85
C GLY A 291 23.05 1.91 -7.31
N ASN A 292 24.30 2.06 -7.76
CA ASN A 292 24.73 1.69 -9.11
C ASN A 292 24.40 0.23 -9.47
N GLY A 293 24.44 -0.67 -8.49
CA GLY A 293 24.09 -2.09 -8.68
C GLY A 293 22.61 -2.28 -9.04
N THR A 294 21.70 -1.62 -8.33
CA THR A 294 20.26 -1.68 -8.62
C THR A 294 19.93 -1.03 -9.95
N ALA A 295 20.51 0.14 -10.23
CA ALA A 295 20.34 0.81 -11.52
C ALA A 295 20.82 -0.06 -12.69
N SER A 296 21.99 -0.68 -12.56
CA SER A 296 22.55 -1.57 -13.59
C SER A 296 21.70 -2.83 -13.79
N ALA A 297 21.23 -3.44 -12.70
CA ALA A 297 20.36 -4.61 -12.75
C ALA A 297 19.01 -4.31 -13.41
N TYR A 298 18.39 -3.18 -13.08
CA TYR A 298 17.16 -2.72 -13.73
C TYR A 298 17.37 -2.53 -15.25
N GLN A 299 18.44 -1.84 -15.64
CA GLN A 299 18.76 -1.62 -17.06
C GLN A 299 19.11 -2.91 -17.81
N ALA A 300 19.78 -3.86 -17.14
CA ALA A 300 20.07 -5.17 -17.71
C ALA A 300 18.79 -5.96 -17.93
N GLU A 301 17.88 -5.96 -16.96
CA GLU A 301 16.60 -6.67 -17.05
C GLU A 301 15.70 -6.08 -18.15
N MET A 302 15.61 -4.75 -18.25
CA MET A 302 14.91 -4.05 -19.34
C MET A 302 15.41 -4.47 -20.74
N LYS A 303 16.68 -4.84 -20.89
CA LYS A 303 17.26 -5.29 -22.17
C LYS A 303 17.10 -6.78 -22.41
N LYS A 304 17.09 -7.58 -21.35
CA LYS A 304 17.07 -9.04 -21.38
C LYS A 304 15.65 -9.57 -21.53
N ASP A 305 14.70 -9.05 -20.75
CA ASP A 305 13.33 -9.54 -20.69
C ASP A 305 12.55 -9.16 -21.96
N ARG A 306 11.99 -10.17 -22.63
CA ARG A 306 11.25 -9.99 -23.89
C ARG A 306 9.92 -9.25 -23.66
N THR A 307 9.26 -9.51 -22.54
CA THR A 307 7.95 -8.96 -22.18
C THR A 307 8.09 -7.47 -21.87
N LEU A 308 9.08 -7.07 -21.08
CA LEU A 308 9.41 -5.66 -20.83
C LEU A 308 9.70 -4.91 -22.13
N ARG A 309 10.49 -5.50 -23.04
CA ARG A 309 10.77 -4.89 -24.36
C ARG A 309 9.53 -4.75 -25.23
N LYS A 310 8.64 -5.74 -25.23
CA LYS A 310 7.36 -5.70 -25.94
C LYS A 310 6.54 -4.50 -25.45
N TYR A 311 6.37 -4.36 -24.13
CA TYR A 311 5.58 -3.28 -23.56
C TYR A 311 6.26 -1.92 -23.69
N GLN A 312 7.59 -1.86 -23.69
CA GLN A 312 8.31 -0.62 -23.97
C GLN A 312 8.00 -0.11 -25.38
N ALA A 313 8.06 -0.98 -26.39
CA ALA A 313 7.69 -0.62 -27.76
C ALA A 313 6.20 -0.25 -27.88
N LEU A 314 5.33 -0.94 -27.14
CA LEU A 314 3.90 -0.61 -27.10
C LEU A 314 3.66 0.78 -26.49
N ALA A 315 4.32 1.09 -25.36
CA ALA A 315 4.20 2.37 -24.67
C ALA A 315 4.59 3.58 -25.54
N GLU A 316 5.53 3.40 -26.48
CA GLU A 316 5.91 4.45 -27.46
C GLU A 316 4.79 4.76 -28.46
N SER A 317 3.88 3.82 -28.69
CA SER A 317 2.80 3.90 -29.69
C SER A 317 1.39 4.06 -29.10
N MET A 318 1.22 3.85 -27.80
CA MET A 318 -0.08 3.92 -27.14
C MET A 318 -0.57 5.36 -26.97
N ALA A 319 -1.80 5.60 -27.41
CA ALA A 319 -2.59 6.72 -26.91
C ALA A 319 -3.04 6.39 -25.48
N LEU A 320 -2.88 7.33 -24.56
CA LEU A 320 -3.25 7.13 -23.16
C LEU A 320 -4.78 6.94 -23.01
N PRO A 321 -5.27 6.03 -22.15
CA PRO A 321 -6.69 5.85 -21.91
C PRO A 321 -7.39 7.16 -21.53
N GLY A 322 -8.51 7.48 -22.17
CA GLY A 322 -9.17 8.78 -22.03
C GLY A 322 -8.55 9.88 -22.90
N SER A 323 -8.00 9.55 -24.07
CA SER A 323 -7.45 10.50 -25.04
C SER A 323 -8.46 10.99 -26.10
N SER A 324 -9.76 10.72 -25.94
CA SER A 324 -10.76 11.05 -26.96
C SER A 324 -11.80 12.06 -26.47
N SER A 325 -11.56 13.36 -26.70
CA SER A 325 -12.64 14.32 -27.00
C SER A 325 -12.10 15.59 -27.69
N SER A 326 -12.99 16.29 -28.38
CA SER A 326 -12.75 17.51 -29.14
C SER A 326 -12.72 18.74 -28.22
N ASP A 327 -11.53 19.23 -27.86
CA ASP A 327 -11.39 20.48 -27.09
C ASP A 327 -12.12 21.65 -27.77
N SER A 328 -12.85 22.45 -26.99
CA SER A 328 -13.40 23.72 -27.50
C SER A 328 -12.27 24.71 -27.83
N GLU A 329 -12.51 25.62 -28.79
CA GLU A 329 -11.55 26.70 -29.12
C GLU A 329 -11.12 27.51 -27.89
N LEU A 330 -12.03 27.71 -26.94
CA LEU A 330 -11.77 28.40 -25.69
C LEU A 330 -10.83 27.59 -24.78
N GLN A 331 -11.06 26.28 -24.63
CA GLN A 331 -10.16 25.41 -23.85
C GLN A 331 -8.74 25.45 -24.43
N ARG A 332 -8.62 25.34 -25.76
CA ARG A 332 -7.31 25.41 -26.44
C ARG A 332 -6.61 26.74 -26.21
N ALA A 333 -7.34 27.86 -26.32
CA ALA A 333 -6.78 29.18 -26.04
C ALA A 333 -6.29 29.28 -24.59
N VAL A 334 -7.07 28.84 -23.60
CA VAL A 334 -6.71 28.84 -22.18
C VAL A 334 -5.47 27.99 -21.90
N ASN A 335 -5.37 26.81 -22.52
CA ASN A 335 -4.23 25.91 -22.36
C ASN A 335 -2.92 26.52 -22.89
N GLU A 336 -2.96 27.18 -24.05
CA GLU A 336 -1.76 27.73 -24.69
C GLU A 336 -1.21 29.00 -24.02
N LEU A 337 -1.99 29.70 -23.19
CA LEU A 337 -1.57 30.95 -22.54
C LEU A 337 -0.28 30.85 -21.72
N GLY A 338 -0.01 29.68 -21.12
CA GLY A 338 1.19 29.47 -20.32
C GLY A 338 2.49 29.56 -21.12
N ALA A 339 2.43 29.24 -22.42
CA ALA A 339 3.60 29.12 -23.30
C ALA A 339 3.55 30.07 -24.51
N ASN A 340 2.37 30.50 -24.94
CA ASN A 340 2.15 31.31 -26.13
C ASN A 340 1.26 32.54 -25.81
N PRO A 341 1.86 33.73 -25.60
CA PRO A 341 1.13 34.96 -25.35
C PRO A 341 0.14 35.33 -26.45
N ALA A 342 0.36 34.89 -27.71
CA ALA A 342 -0.56 35.16 -28.81
C ALA A 342 -1.93 34.46 -28.64
N ALA A 343 -2.03 33.46 -27.76
CA ALA A 343 -3.31 32.86 -27.39
C ALA A 343 -4.26 33.86 -26.72
N ALA A 344 -3.74 34.95 -26.14
CA ALA A 344 -4.55 36.04 -25.59
C ALA A 344 -5.53 36.64 -26.61
N ASN A 345 -5.10 36.78 -27.88
CA ASN A 345 -5.91 37.34 -28.95
C ASN A 345 -7.18 36.51 -29.22
N ARG A 346 -7.11 35.19 -29.01
CA ARG A 346 -8.27 34.29 -29.17
C ARG A 346 -9.26 34.43 -28.03
N LEU A 347 -8.80 34.81 -26.83
CA LEU A 347 -9.70 35.09 -25.71
C LEU A 347 -10.49 36.39 -25.90
N GLU A 348 -9.92 37.38 -26.60
CA GLU A 348 -10.58 38.67 -26.82
C GLU A 348 -11.85 38.55 -27.66
N GLN A 349 -11.92 37.52 -28.51
CA GLN A 349 -13.05 37.23 -29.39
C GLN A 349 -14.20 36.49 -28.67
N SER A 350 -13.98 36.06 -27.42
CA SER A 350 -14.94 35.28 -26.65
C SER A 350 -15.59 36.12 -25.56
N ASN A 351 -16.94 36.09 -25.54
CA ASN A 351 -17.74 36.67 -24.46
C ASN A 351 -17.94 35.69 -23.29
N ASN A 352 -17.26 34.54 -23.30
CA ASN A 352 -17.37 33.57 -22.22
C ASN A 352 -16.79 34.16 -20.91
N PRO A 353 -17.45 33.97 -19.76
CA PRO A 353 -16.94 34.45 -18.47
C PRO A 353 -15.50 34.00 -18.17
N MET A 354 -15.14 32.76 -18.53
CA MET A 354 -13.78 32.25 -18.35
C MET A 354 -12.77 33.02 -19.22
N ALA A 355 -13.13 33.35 -20.46
CA ALA A 355 -12.26 34.14 -21.34
C ALA A 355 -11.97 35.52 -20.73
N MET A 356 -12.99 36.18 -20.17
CA MET A 356 -12.83 37.46 -19.48
C MET A 356 -11.93 37.35 -18.24
N ALA A 357 -12.08 36.29 -17.45
CA ALA A 357 -11.25 36.04 -16.27
C ALA A 357 -9.77 35.81 -16.64
N TYR A 358 -9.50 35.00 -17.68
CA TYR A 358 -8.14 34.80 -18.17
C TYR A 358 -7.53 36.07 -18.79
N ARG A 359 -8.33 36.93 -19.43
CA ARG A 359 -7.87 38.25 -19.88
C ARG A 359 -7.47 39.14 -18.71
N ALA A 360 -8.26 39.14 -17.62
CA ALA A 360 -7.90 39.86 -16.40
C ALA A 360 -6.56 39.36 -15.82
N TYR A 361 -6.37 38.05 -15.79
CA TYR A 361 -5.11 37.43 -15.37
C TYR A 361 -3.91 37.89 -16.24
N ILE A 362 -4.04 37.87 -17.57
CA ILE A 362 -2.95 38.27 -18.48
C ILE A 362 -2.57 39.74 -18.28
N ILE A 363 -3.57 40.62 -18.17
CA ILE A 363 -3.34 42.05 -17.93
C ILE A 363 -2.64 42.24 -16.58
N PHE A 364 -3.10 41.58 -15.52
CA PHE A 364 -2.44 41.66 -14.21
C PHE A 364 -1.00 41.14 -14.30
N ALA A 365 -0.79 39.94 -14.85
CA ALA A 365 0.53 39.33 -14.93
C ALA A 365 1.53 40.16 -15.75
N SER A 366 1.04 40.95 -16.71
CA SER A 366 1.88 41.78 -17.59
C SER A 366 2.09 43.20 -17.07
N TYR A 367 1.07 43.81 -16.46
CA TYR A 367 1.03 45.25 -16.15
C TYR A 367 0.66 45.58 -14.70
N GLY A 368 0.34 44.59 -13.89
CA GLY A 368 -0.07 44.75 -12.50
C GLY A 368 -1.53 45.16 -12.29
N PRO A 369 -1.88 45.57 -11.06
CA PRO A 369 -3.22 46.02 -10.68
C PRO A 369 -3.74 47.17 -11.55
N SER A 370 -4.97 47.06 -12.07
CA SER A 370 -5.59 48.15 -12.83
C SER A 370 -7.12 48.14 -12.76
N PRO A 371 -7.78 49.27 -13.09
CA PRO A 371 -9.24 49.31 -13.21
C PRO A 371 -9.80 48.31 -14.23
N ASP A 372 -9.04 48.01 -15.29
CA ASP A 372 -9.44 47.04 -16.31
C ASP A 372 -9.42 45.60 -15.80
N VAL A 373 -8.41 45.24 -15.00
CA VAL A 373 -8.37 43.95 -14.29
C VAL A 373 -9.63 43.82 -13.42
N ASN A 374 -9.92 44.84 -12.61
CA ASN A 374 -11.06 44.84 -11.71
C ASN A 374 -12.37 44.69 -12.50
N ARG A 375 -12.54 45.47 -13.56
CA ARG A 375 -13.72 45.42 -14.42
C ARG A 375 -13.90 44.03 -15.03
N LEU A 376 -12.87 43.50 -15.69
CA LEU A 376 -12.96 42.19 -16.36
C LEU A 376 -13.26 41.06 -15.38
N MET A 377 -12.53 40.98 -14.26
CA MET A 377 -12.69 39.87 -13.33
C MET A 377 -14.03 39.93 -12.58
N ASN A 378 -14.50 41.11 -12.15
CA ASN A 378 -15.81 41.23 -11.51
C ASN A 378 -16.95 40.95 -12.50
N THR A 379 -16.84 41.40 -13.76
CA THR A 379 -17.82 41.06 -14.81
C THR A 379 -17.85 39.56 -15.06
N ALA A 380 -16.69 38.92 -15.14
CA ALA A 380 -16.54 37.50 -15.33
C ALA A 380 -17.21 36.70 -14.19
N ILE A 381 -16.91 37.04 -12.93
CA ILE A 381 -17.52 36.42 -11.75
C ILE A 381 -19.04 36.55 -11.79
N ARG A 382 -19.57 37.77 -11.96
CA ARG A 382 -21.02 37.98 -11.97
C ARG A 382 -21.71 37.19 -13.07
N ALA A 383 -21.13 37.18 -14.28
CA ALA A 383 -21.66 36.42 -15.39
C ALA A 383 -21.63 34.90 -15.15
N ALA A 384 -20.54 34.40 -14.55
CA ALA A 384 -20.34 32.98 -14.26
C ALA A 384 -21.31 32.43 -13.18
N PHE A 385 -21.71 33.27 -12.23
CA PHE A 385 -22.57 32.88 -11.10
C PHE A 385 -23.99 33.46 -11.18
N SER A 386 -24.33 34.18 -12.26
CA SER A 386 -25.65 34.79 -12.44
C SER A 386 -26.78 33.75 -12.35
N GLY A 387 -27.73 33.99 -11.45
CA GLY A 387 -28.87 33.10 -11.23
C GLY A 387 -28.55 31.78 -10.53
N ARG A 388 -27.33 31.63 -9.99
CA ARG A 388 -26.89 30.41 -9.29
C ARG A 388 -26.57 30.72 -7.83
N MET A 389 -27.30 30.09 -6.91
CA MET A 389 -26.89 30.06 -5.49
C MET A 389 -26.01 28.85 -5.26
N VAL A 390 -24.71 29.09 -5.08
CA VAL A 390 -23.73 28.06 -4.79
C VAL A 390 -23.34 28.17 -3.32
N ALA A 391 -23.77 27.21 -2.51
CA ALA A 391 -23.47 27.18 -1.09
C ALA A 391 -21.97 26.94 -0.84
N ASN A 392 -21.45 27.46 0.27
CA ASN A 392 -20.06 27.28 0.71
C ASN A 392 -18.98 27.77 -0.27
N LEU A 393 -19.30 28.72 -1.14
CA LEU A 393 -18.26 29.39 -1.92
C LEU A 393 -17.28 30.10 -0.97
N PRO A 394 -15.96 29.99 -1.22
CA PRO A 394 -14.94 30.67 -0.43
C PRO A 394 -14.87 32.18 -0.68
N PHE A 395 -15.76 32.72 -1.52
CA PHE A 395 -15.85 34.13 -1.87
C PHE A 395 -17.30 34.51 -2.21
N ASP A 396 -17.60 35.81 -2.25
CA ASP A 396 -18.93 36.35 -2.57
C ASP A 396 -19.00 36.77 -4.05
N PRO A 397 -19.72 36.04 -4.92
CA PRO A 397 -19.83 36.38 -6.34
C PRO A 397 -20.57 37.71 -6.62
N ASN A 398 -21.28 38.27 -5.63
CA ASN A 398 -21.99 39.55 -5.77
C ASN A 398 -21.15 40.75 -5.34
N ALA A 399 -20.03 40.53 -4.64
CA ALA A 399 -19.15 41.59 -4.22
C ALA A 399 -18.44 42.28 -5.40
N THR A 400 -17.89 43.47 -5.13
CA THR A 400 -16.98 44.15 -6.07
C THR A 400 -15.58 44.11 -5.49
N TYR A 401 -14.68 43.43 -6.17
CA TYR A 401 -13.31 43.23 -5.75
C TYR A 401 -12.35 44.22 -6.42
N ALA A 402 -11.39 44.72 -5.66
CA ALA A 402 -10.22 45.41 -6.18
C ALA A 402 -9.01 44.49 -6.05
N TYR A 403 -8.47 44.04 -7.18
CA TYR A 403 -7.34 43.12 -7.22
C TYR A 403 -6.04 43.90 -7.12
N GLN A 404 -5.47 43.95 -5.91
CA GLN A 404 -4.14 44.50 -5.66
C GLN A 404 -3.06 43.41 -5.61
N ASP A 405 -3.48 42.17 -5.42
CA ASP A 405 -2.64 40.99 -5.30
C ASP A 405 -3.03 39.96 -6.37
N LEU A 406 -2.03 39.46 -7.09
CA LEU A 406 -2.22 38.44 -8.12
C LEU A 406 -2.73 37.14 -7.51
N SER A 407 -2.30 36.79 -6.29
CA SER A 407 -2.75 35.58 -5.60
C SER A 407 -4.27 35.59 -5.38
N GLN A 408 -4.86 36.73 -5.02
CA GLN A 408 -6.31 36.86 -4.90
C GLN A 408 -7.03 36.64 -6.24
N LEU A 409 -6.49 37.20 -7.33
CA LEU A 409 -7.06 37.01 -8.67
C LEU A 409 -6.99 35.53 -9.10
N VAL A 410 -5.85 34.88 -8.88
CA VAL A 410 -5.65 33.46 -9.21
C VAL A 410 -6.58 32.56 -8.39
N LEU A 411 -6.78 32.84 -7.10
CA LEU A 411 -7.76 32.10 -6.28
C LEU A 411 -9.18 32.23 -6.82
N HIS A 412 -9.62 33.45 -7.18
CA HIS A 412 -10.94 33.64 -7.77
C HIS A 412 -11.07 32.96 -9.14
N LEU A 413 -10.00 32.93 -9.94
CA LEU A 413 -9.96 32.20 -11.20
C LEU A 413 -10.17 30.69 -10.97
N TYR A 414 -9.53 30.10 -9.96
CA TYR A 414 -9.78 28.72 -9.57
C TYR A 414 -11.21 28.49 -9.04
N TYR A 415 -11.74 29.40 -8.24
CA TYR A 415 -13.11 29.27 -7.72
C TYR A 415 -14.16 29.33 -8.83
N MET A 416 -13.90 30.09 -9.90
CA MET A 416 -14.73 30.04 -11.10
C MET A 416 -14.70 28.63 -11.72
N HIS A 417 -13.56 27.94 -11.77
CA HIS A 417 -13.47 26.57 -12.29
C HIS A 417 -14.19 25.50 -11.46
N CYS A 418 -14.53 25.77 -10.20
CA CYS A 418 -15.26 24.80 -9.38
C CYS A 418 -16.73 25.15 -9.11
N GLY A 419 -17.08 26.43 -9.07
CA GLY A 419 -18.44 26.87 -8.72
C GLY A 419 -19.31 27.29 -9.91
N SER A 420 -18.73 27.61 -11.07
CA SER A 420 -19.48 28.22 -12.19
C SER A 420 -20.13 27.23 -13.16
N GLY A 421 -19.99 25.91 -12.95
CA GLY A 421 -20.46 24.89 -13.90
C GLY A 421 -19.94 25.11 -15.32
N THR A 422 -18.69 25.56 -15.45
CA THR A 422 -18.02 25.79 -16.73
C THR A 422 -17.58 24.46 -17.34
N ASP A 423 -17.65 24.36 -18.67
CA ASP A 423 -17.07 23.25 -19.43
C ASP A 423 -15.56 23.44 -19.69
N VAL A 424 -14.98 24.56 -19.24
CA VAL A 424 -13.55 24.85 -19.38
C VAL A 424 -12.81 24.39 -18.14
N SER A 425 -11.92 23.42 -18.31
CA SER A 425 -11.01 22.95 -17.26
C SER A 425 -9.86 23.92 -17.02
N ALA A 426 -9.42 24.04 -15.77
CA ALA A 426 -8.26 24.81 -15.38
C ALA A 426 -7.00 24.22 -16.06
N PRO A 427 -6.17 25.03 -16.73
CA PRO A 427 -5.01 24.57 -17.45
C PRO A 427 -3.88 24.23 -16.49
N CYS A 428 -3.05 23.27 -16.90
CA CYS A 428 -1.96 22.74 -16.08
C CYS A 428 -0.92 23.80 -15.68
N TRP A 429 -0.61 24.72 -16.60
CA TRP A 429 0.37 25.78 -16.35
C TRP A 429 -0.03 26.69 -15.19
N LEU A 430 -1.33 26.84 -14.91
CA LEU A 430 -1.81 27.69 -13.82
C LEU A 430 -1.40 27.10 -12.47
N ALA A 431 -1.56 25.79 -12.30
CA ALA A 431 -1.18 25.11 -11.05
C ALA A 431 0.34 24.92 -10.91
N GLU A 432 1.05 24.80 -12.04
CA GLU A 432 2.51 24.82 -12.06
C GLU A 432 3.09 26.17 -11.62
N ARG A 433 2.46 27.28 -12.06
CA ARG A 433 2.93 28.64 -11.73
C ARG A 433 2.48 29.11 -10.35
N TYR A 434 1.30 28.68 -9.90
CA TYR A 434 0.68 29.11 -8.63
C TYR A 434 0.27 27.90 -7.76
N PRO A 435 1.25 27.09 -7.29
CA PRO A 435 0.96 25.84 -6.58
C PRO A 435 0.31 26.05 -5.21
N GLN A 436 0.55 27.20 -4.55
CA GLN A 436 -0.06 27.52 -3.25
C GLN A 436 -1.56 27.81 -3.42
N GLU A 437 -1.90 28.65 -4.39
CA GLU A 437 -3.27 29.00 -4.74
C GLU A 437 -4.04 27.80 -5.26
N ALA A 438 -3.40 26.94 -6.06
CA ALA A 438 -3.96 25.67 -6.48
C ALA A 438 -4.30 24.79 -5.26
N SER A 439 -3.38 24.62 -4.30
CA SER A 439 -3.64 23.86 -3.07
C SER A 439 -4.81 24.42 -2.27
N MET A 440 -4.87 25.74 -2.10
CA MET A 440 -5.98 26.42 -1.41
C MET A 440 -7.30 26.22 -2.15
N ALA A 441 -7.28 26.31 -3.48
CA ALA A 441 -8.44 26.07 -4.32
C ALA A 441 -8.96 24.65 -4.22
N TYR A 442 -8.08 23.64 -4.27
CA TYR A 442 -8.49 22.24 -4.07
C TYR A 442 -9.24 22.10 -2.74
N GLN A 443 -8.66 22.57 -1.63
CA GLN A 443 -9.29 22.48 -0.30
C GLN A 443 -10.63 23.20 -0.21
N ALA A 444 -10.72 24.40 -0.80
CA ALA A 444 -11.92 25.21 -0.73
C ALA A 444 -13.04 24.65 -1.62
N CYS A 445 -12.70 24.21 -2.84
CA CYS A 445 -13.66 23.69 -3.80
C CYS A 445 -14.31 22.39 -3.30
N GLY A 446 -13.60 21.47 -2.64
CA GLY A 446 -14.26 20.27 -2.09
C GLY A 446 -15.26 20.52 -0.96
N ARG A 447 -15.41 21.75 -0.47
CA ARG A 447 -16.49 22.14 0.47
C ARG A 447 -17.75 22.63 -0.24
N VAL A 448 -17.65 22.91 -1.55
CA VAL A 448 -18.75 23.40 -2.39
C VAL A 448 -19.58 22.18 -2.83
N PRO A 449 -20.90 22.13 -2.55
CA PRO A 449 -21.74 21.02 -2.98
C PRO A 449 -21.74 20.91 -4.51
N ASN A 450 -21.37 19.73 -5.03
CA ASN A 450 -21.13 19.49 -6.46
C ASN A 450 -20.07 20.40 -7.11
N GLY A 451 -19.40 21.25 -6.34
CA GLY A 451 -18.38 22.15 -6.81
C GLY A 451 -17.05 21.45 -6.75
N ASN A 452 -16.46 21.23 -7.91
CA ASN A 452 -15.26 20.42 -8.01
C ASN A 452 -14.34 21.02 -9.02
N LEU A 453 -13.08 21.20 -8.62
CA LEU A 453 -12.12 21.89 -9.45
C LEU A 453 -11.86 21.05 -10.70
N GLN A 454 -12.43 21.48 -11.81
CA GLN A 454 -12.16 20.88 -13.12
C GLN A 454 -10.74 21.26 -13.50
N VAL A 455 -9.81 20.31 -13.47
CA VAL A 455 -8.43 20.52 -13.90
C VAL A 455 -8.19 19.67 -15.13
N GLN A 456 -7.50 20.25 -16.11
CA GLN A 456 -7.12 19.53 -17.30
C GLN A 456 -6.31 18.29 -16.91
N ASN A 457 -6.46 17.20 -17.66
CA ASN A 457 -5.57 16.06 -17.52
C ASN A 457 -4.17 16.50 -18.00
N CYS A 458 -3.25 16.64 -17.06
CA CYS A 458 -1.94 17.17 -17.38
C CYS A 458 -0.99 16.10 -17.93
N GLY A 459 -1.33 14.82 -17.87
CA GLY A 459 -0.52 13.72 -18.41
C GLY A 459 0.94 13.71 -17.95
N GLN A 460 1.28 14.45 -16.88
CA GLN A 460 2.65 14.83 -16.57
C GLN A 460 3.49 13.61 -16.20
N PHE A 461 2.99 12.74 -15.32
CA PHE A 461 3.66 11.49 -14.98
C PHE A 461 3.69 10.49 -16.13
N GLU A 462 2.65 10.45 -16.97
CA GLU A 462 2.52 9.49 -18.09
C GLU A 462 3.53 9.75 -19.21
N SER A 463 4.21 10.90 -19.20
CA SER A 463 5.34 11.19 -20.09
C SER A 463 6.68 10.57 -19.63
N TRP A 464 6.76 10.07 -18.40
CA TRP A 464 7.97 9.42 -17.89
C TRP A 464 8.07 7.99 -18.40
N PRO A 465 9.21 7.56 -18.95
CA PRO A 465 9.35 6.24 -19.54
C PRO A 465 8.90 5.10 -18.62
N GLU A 466 9.25 5.18 -17.33
CA GLU A 466 8.90 4.13 -16.36
C GLU A 466 7.40 4.09 -16.03
N VAL A 467 6.71 5.25 -16.08
CA VAL A 467 5.26 5.33 -15.89
C VAL A 467 4.52 4.91 -17.16
N SER A 468 4.97 5.34 -18.34
CA SER A 468 4.36 4.94 -19.61
C SER A 468 4.41 3.43 -19.79
N LEU A 469 5.54 2.80 -19.47
CA LEU A 469 5.69 1.35 -19.46
C LEU A 469 4.70 0.67 -18.51
N LEU A 470 4.60 1.15 -17.28
CA LEU A 470 3.67 0.62 -16.29
C LEU A 470 2.21 0.71 -16.78
N VAL A 471 1.80 1.86 -17.30
CA VAL A 471 0.44 2.08 -17.80
C VAL A 471 0.15 1.17 -19.00
N ALA A 472 1.12 0.96 -19.89
CA ALA A 472 0.96 0.04 -21.02
C ALA A 472 0.71 -1.39 -20.57
N ILE A 473 1.48 -1.89 -19.60
CA ILE A 473 1.29 -3.23 -19.03
C ILE A 473 -0.07 -3.33 -18.32
N ALA A 474 -0.41 -2.34 -17.49
CA ALA A 474 -1.68 -2.32 -16.78
C ALA A 474 -2.87 -2.32 -17.74
N SER A 475 -2.81 -1.51 -18.81
CA SER A 475 -3.87 -1.43 -19.82
C SER A 475 -4.07 -2.74 -20.58
N ASP A 476 -3.00 -3.47 -20.88
CA ASP A 476 -3.09 -4.78 -21.55
C ASP A 476 -3.64 -5.88 -20.63
N LEU A 477 -3.42 -5.74 -19.31
CA LEU A 477 -4.01 -6.60 -18.29
C LEU A 477 -5.49 -6.32 -18.04
N ASN A 478 -6.02 -5.20 -18.51
CA ASN A 478 -7.43 -4.89 -18.39
C ASN A 478 -8.26 -5.75 -19.36
N THR A 479 -9.38 -6.28 -18.88
CA THR A 479 -10.35 -7.05 -19.68
C THR A 479 -11.69 -6.36 -19.85
N GLU A 480 -11.83 -5.12 -19.36
CA GLU A 480 -13.07 -4.34 -19.54
C GLU A 480 -13.08 -3.65 -20.90
N ASP A 481 -14.15 -3.90 -21.68
CA ASP A 481 -14.36 -3.28 -22.99
C ASP A 481 -14.78 -1.80 -22.91
N GLN A 482 -15.34 -1.36 -21.77
CA GLN A 482 -15.75 0.01 -21.54
C GLN A 482 -15.48 0.44 -20.10
N PHE A 483 -14.60 1.43 -19.96
CA PHE A 483 -14.35 2.07 -18.68
C PHE A 483 -15.48 3.01 -18.29
N ASN A 484 -15.71 3.11 -16.97
CA ASN A 484 -16.43 4.24 -16.40
C ASN A 484 -15.62 5.52 -16.64
N GLN A 485 -16.00 6.28 -17.67
CA GLN A 485 -15.37 7.55 -18.05
C GLN A 485 -15.31 8.55 -16.90
N GLN A 486 -16.30 8.48 -16.00
CA GLN A 486 -16.30 9.33 -14.82
C GLN A 486 -15.18 8.96 -13.84
N ARG A 487 -14.95 7.67 -13.57
CA ARG A 487 -13.81 7.23 -12.73
C ARG A 487 -12.46 7.59 -13.36
N LEU A 488 -12.32 7.44 -14.68
CA LEU A 488 -11.08 7.80 -15.38
C LEU A 488 -10.75 9.29 -15.21
N SER A 489 -11.74 10.15 -15.35
CA SER A 489 -11.56 11.58 -15.18
C SER A 489 -11.32 11.98 -13.71
N GLN A 490 -11.94 11.30 -12.75
CA GLN A 490 -11.62 11.48 -11.32
C GLN A 490 -10.16 11.13 -11.01
N ALA A 491 -9.69 9.99 -11.54
CA ALA A 491 -8.29 9.58 -11.40
C ALA A 491 -7.34 10.59 -12.07
N ALA A 492 -7.68 11.10 -13.26
CA ALA A 492 -6.89 12.11 -13.95
C ALA A 492 -6.83 13.44 -13.17
N THR A 493 -7.96 13.88 -12.60
CA THR A 493 -8.05 15.10 -11.78
C THR A 493 -7.20 14.97 -10.51
N GLU A 494 -7.30 13.83 -9.82
CA GLU A 494 -6.49 13.56 -8.63
C GLU A 494 -5.00 13.49 -8.98
N ARG A 495 -4.65 12.88 -10.12
CA ARG A 495 -3.27 12.85 -10.60
C ARG A 495 -2.71 14.25 -10.88
N SER A 496 -3.51 15.12 -11.51
CA SER A 496 -3.14 16.53 -11.73
C SER A 496 -2.96 17.27 -10.40
N ARG A 497 -3.80 17.00 -9.39
CA ARG A 497 -3.65 17.55 -8.03
C ARG A 497 -2.36 17.09 -7.37
N LEU A 498 -2.12 15.78 -7.37
CA LEU A 498 -0.91 15.16 -6.79
C LEU A 498 0.35 15.72 -7.46
N TYR A 499 0.33 15.92 -8.78
CA TYR A 499 1.47 16.54 -9.45
C TYR A 499 1.63 18.01 -9.07
N SER A 500 0.60 18.84 -9.20
CA SER A 500 0.76 20.30 -9.14
C SER A 500 0.83 20.84 -7.73
N ALA A 501 -0.09 20.41 -6.87
CA ALA A 501 -0.27 20.88 -5.50
C ALA A 501 -0.50 19.69 -4.56
N PRO A 502 0.52 18.82 -4.38
CA PRO A 502 0.41 17.71 -3.45
C PRO A 502 0.15 18.19 -2.03
N SER A 503 -0.47 17.34 -1.24
CA SER A 503 -0.66 17.52 0.19
C SER A 503 -0.42 16.19 0.87
N ALA A 504 0.30 16.17 1.99
CA ALA A 504 0.54 14.94 2.72
C ALA A 504 -0.80 14.25 3.03
N LEU A 505 -0.86 12.94 2.77
CA LEU A 505 -2.04 12.15 3.09
C LEU A 505 -2.25 12.12 4.59
N ASN A 506 -3.52 12.17 5.02
CA ASN A 506 -3.85 11.90 6.40
C ASN A 506 -3.71 10.39 6.71
N SER A 507 -3.73 10.03 7.99
CA SER A 507 -3.50 8.64 8.41
C SER A 507 -4.53 7.63 7.86
N SER A 508 -5.75 8.06 7.56
CA SER A 508 -6.79 7.20 6.96
C SER A 508 -6.52 6.98 5.48
N GLU A 509 -6.20 8.06 4.75
CA GLU A 509 -5.85 8.02 3.32
C GLU A 509 -4.59 7.17 3.08
N ALA A 510 -3.55 7.37 3.89
CA ALA A 510 -2.31 6.60 3.81
C ALA A 510 -2.56 5.09 4.01
N LYS A 511 -3.34 4.72 5.03
CA LYS A 511 -3.74 3.32 5.25
C LYS A 511 -4.56 2.74 4.11
N ALA A 512 -5.46 3.52 3.52
CA ALA A 512 -6.29 3.09 2.41
C ALA A 512 -5.45 2.77 1.16
N VAL A 513 -4.53 3.67 0.76
CA VAL A 513 -3.65 3.41 -0.40
C VAL A 513 -2.67 2.27 -0.15
N GLU A 514 -2.19 2.10 1.09
CA GLU A 514 -1.32 0.97 1.44
C GLU A 514 -2.06 -0.38 1.42
N ALA A 515 -3.29 -0.40 1.92
CA ALA A 515 -4.14 -1.59 1.87
C ALA A 515 -4.51 -1.96 0.43
N TRP A 516 -4.91 -0.97 -0.38
CA TRP A 516 -5.15 -1.18 -1.81
C TRP A 516 -3.91 -1.75 -2.51
N ASN A 517 -2.74 -1.14 -2.33
CA ASN A 517 -1.50 -1.62 -2.96
C ASN A 517 -1.18 -3.06 -2.53
N SER A 518 -1.36 -3.37 -1.25
CA SER A 518 -1.15 -4.72 -0.72
C SER A 518 -2.16 -5.74 -1.27
N ASN A 519 -3.40 -5.34 -1.53
CA ASN A 519 -4.39 -6.22 -2.15
C ASN A 519 -4.09 -6.44 -3.62
N LEU A 520 -3.82 -5.36 -4.37
CA LEU A 520 -3.44 -5.41 -5.79
C LEU A 520 -2.27 -6.36 -6.01
N LEU A 521 -1.16 -6.14 -5.29
CA LEU A 521 0.04 -6.95 -5.45
C LEU A 521 -0.23 -8.42 -5.07
N ARG A 522 -1.15 -8.70 -4.13
CA ARG A 522 -1.52 -10.06 -3.72
C ARG A 522 -2.34 -10.75 -4.80
N GLY A 523 -3.29 -10.03 -5.39
CA GLY A 523 -4.16 -10.57 -6.44
C GLY A 523 -3.38 -10.87 -7.72
N ILE A 524 -2.49 -9.98 -8.15
CA ILE A 524 -1.64 -10.26 -9.32
C ILE A 524 -0.68 -11.43 -9.05
N ASP A 525 -0.20 -11.61 -7.83
CA ASP A 525 0.63 -12.77 -7.48
C ASP A 525 -0.17 -14.07 -7.47
N GLY A 526 -1.40 -14.03 -6.97
CA GLY A 526 -2.33 -15.17 -7.04
C GLY A 526 -2.67 -15.55 -8.49
N TRP A 527 -2.63 -14.59 -9.41
CA TRP A 527 -2.80 -14.82 -10.84
C TRP A 527 -1.52 -15.36 -11.51
N ALA A 528 -0.35 -14.86 -11.10
CA ALA A 528 0.97 -15.26 -11.62
C ALA A 528 1.27 -16.75 -11.44
N VAL A 529 0.80 -17.36 -10.34
CA VAL A 529 1.03 -18.79 -10.05
C VAL A 529 0.19 -19.74 -10.90
N GLN A 530 -0.80 -19.23 -11.64
CA GLN A 530 -1.73 -20.07 -12.42
C GLN A 530 -1.14 -20.51 -13.76
N ASP A 531 -0.29 -19.69 -14.38
CA ASP A 531 0.29 -19.97 -15.69
C ASP A 531 1.68 -19.31 -15.84
N PRO A 532 2.68 -19.98 -16.44
CA PRO A 532 3.99 -19.38 -16.70
C PRO A 532 3.94 -18.06 -17.48
N LEU A 533 3.00 -17.90 -18.42
CA LEU A 533 2.80 -16.65 -19.16
C LEU A 533 2.32 -15.53 -18.23
N HIS A 534 1.42 -15.82 -17.29
CA HIS A 534 0.99 -14.84 -16.30
C HIS A 534 2.16 -14.41 -15.42
N ARG A 535 3.03 -15.35 -15.02
CA ARG A 535 4.24 -15.04 -14.27
C ARG A 535 5.14 -14.06 -15.02
N GLU A 536 5.40 -14.29 -16.30
CA GLU A 536 6.23 -13.37 -17.11
C GLU A 536 5.63 -11.95 -17.15
N ILE A 537 4.31 -11.83 -17.36
CA ILE A 537 3.63 -10.53 -17.41
C ILE A 537 3.64 -9.85 -16.03
N VAL A 538 3.41 -10.60 -14.95
CA VAL A 538 3.43 -10.06 -13.58
C VAL A 538 4.84 -9.65 -13.15
N THR A 539 5.88 -10.40 -13.52
CA THR A 539 7.27 -9.98 -13.31
C THR A 539 7.54 -8.65 -14.01
N ALA A 540 7.20 -8.53 -15.30
CA ALA A 540 7.36 -7.29 -16.05
C ALA A 540 6.57 -6.13 -15.41
N PHE A 541 5.33 -6.37 -15.00
CA PHE A 541 4.51 -5.40 -14.28
C PHE A 541 5.20 -4.94 -12.99
N LYS A 542 5.69 -5.85 -12.15
CA LYS A 542 6.33 -5.51 -10.87
C LYS A 542 7.62 -4.72 -11.05
N VAL A 543 8.44 -5.07 -12.05
CA VAL A 543 9.64 -4.30 -12.39
C VAL A 543 9.26 -2.86 -12.76
N ALA A 544 8.28 -2.67 -13.63
CA ALA A 544 7.79 -1.34 -14.01
C ALA A 544 7.14 -0.59 -12.83
N TYR A 545 6.34 -1.29 -12.02
CA TYR A 545 5.59 -0.75 -10.88
C TYR A 545 6.53 -0.18 -9.82
N PHE A 546 7.49 -0.98 -9.33
CA PHE A 546 8.39 -0.52 -8.27
C PHE A 546 9.38 0.54 -8.78
N GLN A 547 9.82 0.44 -10.03
CA GLN A 547 10.65 1.49 -10.62
C GLN A 547 9.89 2.82 -10.73
N ALA A 548 8.63 2.80 -11.18
CA ALA A 548 7.78 3.99 -11.22
C ALA A 548 7.53 4.55 -9.82
N GLN A 549 7.30 3.68 -8.82
CA GLN A 549 7.15 4.10 -7.42
C GLN A 549 8.39 4.86 -6.92
N ILE A 550 9.59 4.33 -7.16
CA ILE A 550 10.86 4.96 -6.74
C ILE A 550 10.99 6.36 -7.36
N ARG A 551 10.65 6.51 -8.65
CA ARG A 551 10.67 7.81 -9.35
C ARG A 551 9.65 8.80 -8.76
N LEU A 552 8.45 8.34 -8.46
CA LEU A 552 7.39 9.15 -7.85
C LEU A 552 7.78 9.58 -6.42
N GLU A 553 8.39 8.70 -5.64
CA GLU A 553 8.92 9.04 -4.31
C GLU A 553 9.95 10.17 -4.40
N ASP A 554 10.89 10.11 -5.36
CA ASP A 554 11.86 11.19 -5.57
C ASP A 554 11.23 12.50 -6.04
N HIS A 555 10.16 12.44 -6.85
CA HIS A 555 9.38 13.62 -7.23
C HIS A 555 8.82 14.34 -6.00
N PHE A 556 8.18 13.60 -5.09
CA PHE A 556 7.62 14.20 -3.88
C PHE A 556 8.71 14.66 -2.91
N MET A 557 9.82 13.92 -2.79
CA MET A 557 10.97 14.41 -2.00
C MET A 557 11.58 15.70 -2.58
N ASN A 558 11.60 15.88 -3.91
CA ASN A 558 12.01 17.16 -4.53
C ASN A 558 11.05 18.31 -4.16
N LYS A 559 9.80 18.01 -3.83
CA LYS A 559 8.79 18.96 -3.35
C LYS A 559 8.81 19.16 -1.83
N GLY A 560 9.78 18.58 -1.13
CA GLY A 560 10.00 18.80 0.31
C GLY A 560 9.28 17.82 1.24
N TYR A 561 8.63 16.78 0.71
CA TYR A 561 8.01 15.74 1.55
C TYR A 561 9.06 14.80 2.14
N LYS A 562 8.84 14.34 3.38
CA LYS A 562 9.65 13.30 4.00
C LYS A 562 9.42 11.95 3.31
N VAL A 563 10.36 11.01 3.48
CA VAL A 563 10.32 9.68 2.84
C VAL A 563 8.96 8.98 3.00
N ASP A 564 8.41 8.92 4.21
CA ASP A 564 7.13 8.24 4.46
C ASP A 564 5.94 8.96 3.79
N GLN A 565 5.95 10.29 3.77
CA GLN A 565 4.93 11.10 3.10
C GLN A 565 5.02 10.95 1.58
N ALA A 566 6.24 10.96 1.04
CA ALA A 566 6.53 10.76 -0.37
C ALA A 566 6.10 9.37 -0.83
N ARG A 567 6.28 8.33 0.00
CA ARG A 567 5.77 6.98 -0.25
C ARG A 567 4.26 6.95 -0.36
N GLY A 568 3.54 7.55 0.61
CA GLY A 568 2.08 7.62 0.56
C GLY A 568 1.57 8.33 -0.69
N LEU A 569 2.17 9.47 -1.05
CA LEU A 569 1.86 10.23 -2.26
C LEU A 569 2.18 9.45 -3.55
N ALA A 570 3.28 8.70 -3.58
CA ALA A 570 3.63 7.84 -4.70
C ALA A 570 2.61 6.72 -4.90
N LEU A 571 2.18 6.06 -3.82
CA LEU A 571 1.13 5.04 -3.86
C LEU A 571 -0.22 5.62 -4.32
N ALA A 572 -0.61 6.80 -3.81
CA ALA A 572 -1.81 7.49 -4.30
C ALA A 572 -1.70 7.80 -5.81
N THR A 573 -0.52 8.23 -6.28
CA THR A 573 -0.31 8.48 -7.70
C THR A 573 -0.42 7.20 -8.53
N LEU A 574 0.19 6.10 -8.07
CA LEU A 574 0.07 4.79 -8.71
C LEU A 574 -1.37 4.31 -8.75
N HIS A 575 -2.16 4.55 -7.70
CA HIS A 575 -3.59 4.26 -7.69
C HIS A 575 -4.31 4.95 -8.86
N THR A 576 -4.06 6.24 -9.09
CA THR A 576 -4.65 6.97 -10.22
C THR A 576 -4.22 6.44 -11.59
N LEU A 577 -3.09 5.73 -11.68
CA LEU A 577 -2.52 5.26 -12.93
C LEU A 577 -2.97 3.85 -13.30
N VAL A 578 -3.11 2.95 -12.31
CA VAL A 578 -3.32 1.52 -12.57
C VAL A 578 -4.56 0.90 -11.93
N ALA A 579 -5.18 1.54 -10.92
CA ALA A 579 -6.25 0.90 -10.16
C ALA A 579 -7.46 0.54 -11.03
N TYR A 580 -7.83 1.41 -11.97
CA TYR A 580 -8.97 1.19 -12.87
C TYR A 580 -8.72 0.06 -13.87
N HIS A 581 -7.47 -0.18 -14.28
CA HIS A 581 -7.10 -1.28 -15.15
C HIS A 581 -7.07 -2.63 -14.44
N LEU A 582 -6.73 -2.60 -13.15
CA LEU A 582 -6.37 -3.78 -12.36
C LEU A 582 -7.39 -4.09 -11.27
N GLN A 583 -8.59 -3.52 -11.36
CA GLN A 583 -9.62 -3.63 -10.32
C GLN A 583 -10.01 -5.09 -10.02
N ARG A 584 -9.94 -5.98 -11.03
CA ARG A 584 -10.18 -7.42 -10.85
C ARG A 584 -9.19 -8.15 -9.93
N PHE A 585 -8.07 -7.50 -9.59
CA PHE A 585 -7.00 -8.06 -8.76
C PHE A 585 -7.01 -7.52 -7.32
N VAL A 586 -7.98 -6.67 -6.95
CA VAL A 586 -8.04 -5.99 -5.65
C VAL A 586 -9.10 -6.61 -4.75
#